data_AF-A0A5H2WWT0-F1
#
_entry.id   AF-A0A5H2WWT0-F1
#
_cell.length_a   1.000
_cell.length_b   1.000
_cell.length_c   1.000
_cell.angle_alpha   90.00
_cell.angle_beta   90.00
_cell.angle_gamma   90.00
#
_symmetry.space_group_name_H-M   'P 1'
#
loop_
_entity.id
_entity.type
_entity.pdbx_description
1 polymer ?
#
loop_
_entity_poly.entity_id
_entity_poly.type
_entity_poly.pdbx_seq_one_letter_code
_entity_poly.pdbx_strand_id
1 'polypeptide(L)'
;FSLVLKVIDLDNVINKTEIYSLLSDPVKHSGISAFTKYYYELLQILKEHINFRIEFRVSRGWAGRLDNTSYRLGFLGIMARNEADVGASGIFNRINR
;
A
#
# COMPACT_ATOMS: atom_id res chain seq x y z
N PHE A 1 3.67 2.47 -13.35
CA PHE A 1 4.01 2.96 -12.01
C PHE A 1 3.81 1.83 -11.02
N SER A 2 4.70 1.66 -10.07
CA SER A 2 4.48 0.77 -8.92
C SER A 2 3.94 1.58 -7.75
N LEU A 3 2.93 1.03 -7.08
CA LEU A 3 2.23 1.69 -6.00
C LEU A 3 2.27 0.80 -4.77
N VAL A 4 2.55 1.41 -3.63
CA VAL A 4 2.45 0.76 -2.33
C VAL A 4 1.11 1.07 -1.69
N LEU A 5 0.39 0.01 -1.34
CA LEU A 5 -0.76 0.09 -0.46
C LEU A 5 -0.34 -0.29 0.96
N LYS A 6 -0.84 0.46 1.94
CA LYS A 6 -0.67 0.10 3.35
C LYS A 6 -1.56 -1.11 3.69
N VAL A 7 -0.90 -2.12 4.28
CA VAL A 7 -1.48 -3.20 5.10
C VAL A 7 -2.45 -4.11 4.35
N ILE A 8 -1.86 -5.17 3.81
CA ILE A 8 -2.49 -6.49 3.72
C ILE A 8 -1.74 -7.34 4.74
N ASP A 9 -2.24 -7.38 5.97
CA ASP A 9 -1.74 -8.22 7.06
C ASP A 9 -2.39 -9.60 6.97
N LEU A 10 -2.15 -10.25 5.82
CA LEU A 10 -2.51 -11.64 5.60
C LEU A 10 -1.19 -12.41 5.55
N ASP A 11 -1.02 -13.31 6.51
CA ASP A 11 0.02 -14.32 6.44
C ASP A 11 -0.17 -15.08 5.12
N ASN A 12 0.74 -14.88 4.17
CA ASN A 12 0.86 -15.60 2.89
C ASN A 12 0.17 -15.03 1.63
N VAL A 13 -0.18 -13.74 1.57
CA VAL A 13 -0.49 -13.13 0.26
C VAL A 13 0.82 -12.92 -0.52
N ILE A 14 1.17 -13.93 -1.33
CA ILE A 14 2.41 -13.99 -2.11
C ILE A 14 2.16 -13.62 -3.58
N ASN A 15 0.93 -13.81 -4.08
CA ASN A 15 0.63 -13.66 -5.50
C ASN A 15 -0.06 -12.33 -5.84
N LYS A 16 0.43 -11.61 -6.85
CA LYS A 16 -0.16 -10.35 -7.35
C LYS A 16 -1.64 -10.54 -7.73
N THR A 17 -1.99 -11.64 -8.39
CA THR A 17 -3.38 -11.90 -8.83
C THR A 17 -4.35 -12.01 -7.66
N GLU A 18 -3.89 -12.61 -6.56
CA GLU A 18 -4.67 -12.74 -5.33
C GLU A 18 -4.93 -11.37 -4.69
N ILE A 19 -3.93 -10.48 -4.69
CA ILE A 19 -4.09 -9.09 -4.20
C ILE A 19 -5.22 -8.38 -4.96
N TYR A 20 -5.23 -8.45 -6.30
CA TYR A 20 -6.29 -7.81 -7.09
C TYR A 20 -7.67 -8.38 -6.75
N SER A 21 -7.79 -9.71 -6.63
CA SER A 21 -9.05 -10.36 -6.26
C SER A 21 -9.54 -9.92 -4.89
N LEU A 22 -8.65 -9.87 -3.90
CA LEU A 22 -8.98 -9.49 -2.52
C LEU A 22 -9.39 -8.01 -2.41
N LEU A 23 -8.76 -7.14 -3.19
CA LEU A 23 -9.06 -5.71 -3.20
C LEU A 23 -10.34 -5.38 -3.96
N SER A 24 -10.63 -6.08 -5.07
CA SER A 24 -11.87 -5.93 -5.85
C SER A 24 -13.10 -6.55 -5.17
N ASP A 25 -12.92 -7.47 -4.22
CA ASP A 25 -14.03 -8.10 -3.51
C ASP A 25 -14.71 -7.07 -2.59
N PRO A 26 -16.04 -6.87 -2.65
CA PRO A 26 -16.74 -5.95 -1.74
C PRO A 26 -16.78 -6.42 -0.28
N VAL A 27 -16.49 -7.70 0.00
CA VAL A 27 -16.56 -8.29 1.35
C VAL A 27 -15.38 -7.82 2.21
N LYS A 28 -15.60 -7.61 3.51
CA LYS A 28 -14.52 -7.31 4.46
C LYS A 28 -13.60 -8.51 4.62
N HIS A 29 -12.30 -8.32 4.35
CA HIS A 29 -11.26 -9.33 4.60
C HIS A 29 -10.47 -8.96 5.86
N SER A 30 -10.23 -9.95 6.71
CA SER A 30 -9.33 -9.77 7.87
C SER A 30 -7.94 -9.36 7.36
N GLY A 31 -7.25 -8.49 8.09
CA GLY A 31 -5.93 -7.99 7.68
C GLY A 31 -5.93 -6.97 6.54
N ILE A 32 -7.06 -6.71 5.88
CA ILE A 32 -7.19 -5.65 4.86
C ILE A 32 -8.05 -4.52 5.42
N SER A 33 -7.46 -3.33 5.55
CA SER A 33 -8.20 -2.18 6.05
C SER A 33 -9.22 -1.68 5.01
N ALA A 34 -10.34 -1.13 5.48
CA ALA A 34 -11.33 -0.50 4.59
C ALA A 34 -10.71 0.63 3.75
N PHE A 35 -9.76 1.38 4.32
CA PHE A 35 -9.01 2.41 3.59
C PHE A 35 -8.18 1.83 2.44
N THR A 36 -7.61 0.64 2.61
CA THR A 36 -6.84 -0.04 1.56
C THR A 36 -7.73 -0.33 0.34
N LYS A 37 -8.95 -0.82 0.56
CA LYS A 37 -9.93 -1.05 -0.52
C LYS A 37 -10.45 0.25 -1.14
N TYR A 38 -10.71 1.26 -0.32
CA TYR A 38 -11.07 2.59 -0.82
C TYR A 38 -9.99 3.18 -1.74
N TYR A 39 -8.71 3.12 -1.35
CA TYR A 39 -7.63 3.59 -2.22
C TYR A 39 -7.53 2.78 -3.51
N TYR A 40 -7.71 1.46 -3.43
CA TYR A 40 -7.74 0.59 -4.62
C TYR A 40 -8.76 1.07 -5.65
N GLU A 41 -10.01 1.34 -5.24
CA GLU A 41 -11.05 1.85 -6.13
C GLU A 41 -10.69 3.21 -6.74
N LEU A 42 -10.18 4.15 -5.94
CA LEU A 42 -9.71 5.45 -6.45
C LEU A 42 -8.63 5.29 -7.52
N LEU A 43 -7.73 4.32 -7.37
CA LEU A 43 -6.66 4.07 -8.32
C LEU A 43 -7.15 3.45 -9.62
N GLN A 44 -8.20 2.61 -9.58
CA GLN A 44 -8.83 2.11 -10.80
C GLN A 44 -9.43 3.27 -11.61
N ILE A 45 -10.13 4.18 -10.94
CA ILE A 45 -10.65 5.40 -11.58
C ILE A 45 -9.50 6.21 -12.18
N LEU A 46 -8.42 6.45 -11.43
CA LEU A 46 -7.27 7.20 -11.95
C LEU A 46 -6.61 6.50 -13.14
N LYS A 47 -6.51 5.18 -13.12
CA LYS A 47 -5.94 4.37 -14.21
C LYS A 47 -6.76 4.46 -15.50
N GLU A 48 -8.09 4.57 -15.39
CA GLU A 48 -8.95 4.79 -16.55
C GLU A 48 -8.75 6.17 -17.20
N HIS A 49 -8.40 7.18 -16.41
CA HIS A 49 -8.23 8.56 -16.87
C HIS A 49 -6.79 8.89 -17.28
N ILE A 50 -5.82 8.24 -16.65
CA ILE A 50 -4.40 8.47 -16.83
C ILE A 50 -3.83 7.10 -17.22
N ASN A 51 -3.38 6.95 -18.46
CA ASN A 51 -2.94 5.66 -19.02
C ASN A 51 -1.67 5.13 -18.32
N PHE A 52 -1.84 4.48 -17.17
CA PHE A 52 -0.75 3.87 -16.42
C PHE A 52 -1.02 2.43 -16.02
N ARG A 53 0.06 1.72 -15.68
CA ARG A 53 0.01 0.38 -15.08
C ARG A 53 0.15 0.50 -13.58
N ILE A 54 -0.61 -0.29 -12.84
CA ILE A 54 -0.53 -0.44 -11.38
C ILE A 54 0.19 -1.75 -11.08
N GLU A 55 1.12 -1.71 -10.14
CA GLU A 55 1.64 -2.90 -9.47
C GLU A 55 1.63 -2.68 -7.96
N PHE A 56 1.01 -3.59 -7.23
CA PHE A 56 0.92 -3.49 -5.78
C PHE A 56 2.16 -4.07 -5.09
N ARG A 57 2.66 -3.32 -4.12
CA ARG A 57 3.63 -3.79 -3.13
C ARG A 57 2.99 -3.74 -1.75
N VAL A 58 2.96 -4.88 -1.08
CA VAL A 58 2.41 -5.01 0.27
C VAL A 58 3.43 -4.54 1.29
N SER A 59 2.95 -3.82 2.31
CA SER A 59 3.75 -3.50 3.49
C SER A 59 3.14 -4.10 4.74
N ARG A 60 3.96 -4.80 5.54
CA ARG A 60 3.58 -5.44 6.82
C ARG A 60 3.57 -4.49 8.02
N GLY A 61 3.70 -3.18 7.79
CA GLY A 61 3.72 -2.20 8.85
C GLY A 61 3.80 -0.77 8.33
N TRP A 62 3.52 0.20 9.19
CA TRP A 62 3.56 1.61 8.81
C TRP A 62 4.98 2.15 8.73
N ALA A 63 5.73 1.91 9.79
CA ALA A 63 7.08 2.39 9.96
C ALA A 63 7.83 1.41 10.86
N GLY A 64 9.14 1.41 10.78
CA GLY A 64 10.00 0.64 11.65
C GLY A 64 11.45 0.85 11.27
N ARG A 65 12.33 0.19 12.01
CA ARG A 65 13.77 0.17 11.73
C ARG A 65 14.31 -1.17 12.17
N LEU A 66 15.25 -1.73 11.42
CA LEU A 66 15.98 -2.91 11.87
C LEU A 66 16.93 -2.47 13.00
N ASP A 67 16.90 -3.20 14.12
CA ASP A 67 17.66 -2.86 15.32
C ASP A 67 19.14 -2.63 15.02
N ASN A 68 19.72 -1.61 15.66
CA ASN A 68 21.11 -1.20 15.48
C ASN A 68 21.53 -0.83 14.04
N THR A 69 20.57 -0.55 13.14
CA THR A 69 20.86 -0.08 11.77
C THR A 69 20.12 1.22 11.44
N SER A 70 20.49 1.85 10.32
CA SER A 70 19.70 2.93 9.70
C SER A 70 18.60 2.41 8.76
N TYR A 71 18.47 1.09 8.60
CA TYR A 71 17.57 0.48 7.63
C TYR A 71 16.12 0.60 8.08
N ARG A 72 15.35 1.43 7.35
CA ARG A 72 13.93 1.69 7.64
C ARG A 72 13.06 0.52 7.19
N LEU A 73 11.97 0.24 7.87
CA LEU A 73 11.02 -0.84 7.55
C LEU A 73 9.62 -0.28 7.32
N GLY A 74 8.73 -1.14 6.85
CA GLY A 74 7.33 -0.78 6.61
C GLY A 74 7.14 0.19 5.44
N PHE A 75 5.94 0.76 5.36
CA PHE A 75 5.49 1.65 4.29
C PHE A 75 6.45 2.83 4.12
N LEU A 76 6.79 3.52 5.20
CA LEU A 76 7.73 4.64 5.15
C LEU A 76 9.14 4.23 4.72
N GLY A 77 9.59 3.03 5.09
CA GLY A 77 10.88 2.51 4.64
C GLY A 77 10.92 2.25 3.13
N ILE A 78 9.87 1.62 2.60
CA ILE A 78 9.71 1.36 1.16
C ILE A 78 9.76 2.68 0.37
N MET A 79 8.99 3.68 0.80
CA MET A 79 9.00 5.01 0.16
C MET A 79 10.35 5.72 0.29
N ALA A 80 10.98 5.67 1.48
CA ALA A 80 12.28 6.30 1.71
C ALA A 80 13.42 5.68 0.91
N ARG A 81 13.29 4.43 0.47
CA ARG A 81 14.25 3.74 -0.41
C ARG A 81 13.87 3.78 -1.88
N ASN A 82 12.83 4.54 -2.25
CA ASN A 82 12.34 4.65 -3.61
C ASN A 82 12.01 3.28 -4.25
N GLU A 83 11.55 2.32 -3.43
CA GLU A 83 11.14 0.98 -3.88
C GLU A 83 9.73 0.96 -4.50
N ALA A 84 9.05 2.11 -4.47
CA ALA A 84 7.80 2.34 -5.16
C ALA A 84 7.62 3.81 -5.54
N ASP A 85 6.83 4.04 -6.60
CA ASP A 85 6.65 5.38 -7.17
C ASP A 85 5.63 6.20 -6.37
N VAL A 86 4.59 5.54 -5.85
CA VAL A 86 3.50 6.19 -5.11
C VAL A 86 3.16 5.38 -3.87
N GLY A 87 2.82 6.06 -2.77
CA GLY A 87 2.30 5.44 -1.55
C GLY A 87 0.90 5.95 -1.24
N ALA A 88 -0.07 5.07 -1.10
CA ALA A 88 -1.43 5.44 -0.70
C ALA A 88 -1.74 4.98 0.73
N SER A 89 -2.04 5.94 1.59
CA SER A 89 -2.42 5.68 2.97
C SER A 89 -3.05 6.88 3.67
N GLY A 90 -3.77 6.61 4.77
CA GLY A 90 -4.23 7.64 5.68
C GLY A 90 -3.04 8.30 6.38
N ILE A 91 -2.80 9.57 6.03
CA ILE A 91 -1.75 10.41 6.60
C ILE A 91 -2.42 11.64 7.21
N PHE A 92 -2.19 11.87 8.50
CA PHE A 92 -2.51 13.15 9.14
C PHE A 92 -1.30 14.05 8.95
N ASN A 93 -1.32 14.85 7.90
CA ASN A 93 -0.30 15.87 7.71
C ASN A 93 -0.47 16.91 8.81
N ARG A 94 0.44 16.91 9.79
CA ARG A 94 0.51 18.00 10.75
C ARG A 94 1.02 19.22 10.01
N ILE A 95 0.10 20.12 9.68
CA ILE A 95 0.45 21.46 9.23
C ILE A 95 1.04 22.15 10.47
N ASN A 96 2.31 22.53 10.43
CA ASN A 96 2.85 23.46 11.42
C ASN A 96 2.09 24.78 11.19
N ARG A 97 1.04 24.99 11.98
CA ARG A 97 0.34 26.26 12.11
C ARG A 97 0.84 26.95 13.36
#